data_AF-A0AAD8BLN1-F1
#
_entry.id   AF-A0AAD8BLN1-F1
#
_cell.length_a   1.000
_cell.length_b   1.000
_cell.length_c   1.000
_cell.angle_alpha   90.00
_cell.angle_beta   90.00
_cell.angle_gamma   90.00
#
_symmetry.space_group_name_H-M   'P 1'
#
loop_
_entity.id
_entity.type
_entity.pdbx_description
1 polymer ?
#
loop_
_entity_poly.entity_id
_entity_poly.type
_entity_poly.pdbx_seq_one_letter_code
_entity_poly.pdbx_strand_id
1 'polypeptide(L)'
;MTQSELKGITAVAAFGVLVYLRVWITAPLAINAPLNDFLLMRQLLEYPDVNISSVTSKKLGLHLWYISEELVALALFDSRVPAETKKLMLAAMENAAPEHPTLTG
;
A
#
# COMPACT_ATOMS: atom_id res chain seq x y z
N MET A 1 5.19 -11.01 -33.53
CA MET A 1 4.44 -10.29 -32.49
C MET A 1 3.23 -9.65 -33.14
N THR A 2 2.03 -10.04 -32.73
CA THR A 2 0.77 -9.51 -33.24
C THR A 2 0.55 -8.08 -32.74
N GLN A 3 -0.35 -7.32 -33.38
CA GLN A 3 -0.71 -5.99 -32.90
C GLN A 3 -1.32 -6.02 -31.49
N SER A 4 -2.06 -7.09 -31.17
CA SER A 4 -2.63 -7.31 -29.83
C SER A 4 -1.53 -7.51 -28.77
N GLU A 5 -0.55 -8.36 -29.08
CA GLU A 5 0.61 -8.59 -28.19
C GLU A 5 1.41 -7.30 -27.96
N LEU A 6 1.66 -6.53 -29.02
CA LEU A 6 2.37 -5.25 -28.91
C LEU A 6 1.61 -4.26 -28.01
N LYS A 7 0.29 -4.17 -28.17
CA LYS A 7 -0.57 -3.32 -27.32
C LYS A 7 -0.51 -3.78 -25.86
N GLY A 8 -0.60 -5.09 -25.61
CA GLY A 8 -0.51 -5.66 -24.27
C GLY A 8 0.83 -5.38 -23.58
N ILE A 9 1.95 -5.63 -24.28
CA ILE A 9 3.30 -5.38 -23.77
C ILE A 9 3.49 -3.89 -23.46
N THR A 10 3.03 -3.01 -24.36
CA THR A 10 3.13 -1.56 -24.15
C THR A 10 2.34 -1.13 -22.91
N ALA A 11 1.13 -1.65 -22.70
CA ALA A 11 0.30 -1.34 -21.54
C ALA A 11 0.95 -1.82 -20.23
N VAL A 12 1.49 -3.05 -20.22
CA VAL A 12 2.18 -3.61 -19.03
C VAL A 12 3.47 -2.85 -18.74
N ALA A 13 4.25 -2.49 -19.76
CA ALA A 13 5.46 -1.69 -19.59
C ALA A 13 5.15 -0.29 -19.03
N ALA A 14 4.12 0.37 -19.57
CA ALA A 14 3.66 1.66 -19.08
C ALA A 14 3.20 1.58 -17.61
N PHE A 15 2.41 0.56 -17.26
CA PHE A 15 2.03 0.30 -15.87
C PHE A 15 3.26 0.09 -14.97
N GLY A 16 4.20 -0.74 -15.40
CA GLY A 16 5.42 -1.04 -14.66
C GLY A 16 6.23 0.22 -14.34
N VAL A 17 6.40 1.10 -15.32
CA VAL A 17 7.18 2.34 -15.16
C VAL A 17 6.42 3.42 -14.38
N LEU A 18 5.15 3.65 -14.72
CA LEU A 18 4.37 4.78 -14.17
C LEU A 18 3.82 4.51 -12.76
N VAL A 19 3.60 3.24 -12.42
CA VAL A 19 2.93 2.83 -11.19
C VAL A 19 3.89 2.03 -10.30
N TYR A 20 4.37 0.89 -10.80
CA TYR A 20 5.00 -0.12 -9.95
C TYR A 20 6.44 0.22 -9.54
N LEU A 21 7.22 0.81 -10.46
CA LEU A 21 8.65 1.06 -10.27
C LEU A 21 8.94 1.95 -9.05
N ARG A 22 8.11 2.97 -8.80
CA ARG A 22 8.26 3.87 -7.65
C ARG A 22 8.17 3.11 -6.34
N VAL A 23 7.16 2.25 -6.21
CA VAL A 23 6.92 1.46 -4.99
C VAL A 23 8.04 0.44 -4.81
N TRP A 24 8.41 -0.24 -5.89
CA TRP A 24 9.49 -1.23 -5.90
C TRP A 24 10.83 -0.68 -5.41
N ILE A 25 11.25 0.51 -5.88
CA ILE A 25 12.53 1.12 -5.47
C ILE A 25 12.54 1.45 -3.98
N THR A 26 11.38 1.79 -3.40
CA THR A 26 11.25 2.13 -1.98
C THR A 26 10.94 0.95 -1.07
N ALA A 27 10.68 -0.24 -1.63
CA ALA A 27 10.31 -1.45 -0.89
C ALA A 27 11.34 -1.90 0.18
N PRO A 28 12.67 -1.69 0.01
CA PRO A 28 13.63 -2.06 1.06
C PRO A 28 13.50 -1.27 2.37
N LEU A 29 12.81 -0.13 2.37
CA LEU A 29 12.60 0.67 3.58
C LEU A 29 11.27 0.28 4.23
N ALA A 30 11.33 -0.63 5.21
CA ALA A 30 10.13 -1.13 5.90
C ALA A 30 9.26 0.00 6.49
N ILE A 31 9.86 1.08 7.01
CA ILE A 31 9.14 2.25 7.53
C ILE A 31 8.22 2.90 6.48
N ASN A 32 8.58 2.80 5.20
CA ASN A 32 7.86 3.43 4.11
C ASN A 32 6.75 2.53 3.55
N ALA A 33 6.79 1.23 3.87
CA ALA A 33 5.91 0.23 3.26
C ALA A 33 4.42 0.58 3.45
N PRO A 34 3.90 0.90 4.65
CA PRO A 34 2.45 1.09 4.81
C PRO A 34 1.91 2.27 4.01
N LEU A 35 2.63 3.40 3.98
CA LEU A 35 2.22 4.56 3.18
C LEU A 35 2.35 4.28 1.68
N ASN A 36 3.41 3.60 1.25
CA ASN A 36 3.60 3.26 -0.15
C ASN A 36 2.50 2.32 -0.66
N ASP A 37 2.15 1.30 0.12
CA ASP A 37 1.09 0.35 -0.22
C ASP A 37 -0.27 1.04 -0.27
N PHE A 38 -0.57 1.92 0.68
CA PHE A 38 -1.79 2.73 0.68
C PHE A 38 -1.89 3.61 -0.57
N LEU A 39 -0.81 4.34 -0.90
CA LEU A 39 -0.76 5.21 -2.07
C LEU A 39 -0.85 4.41 -3.39
N LEU A 40 -0.19 3.25 -3.45
CA LEU A 40 -0.28 2.34 -4.58
C LEU A 40 -1.73 1.90 -4.78
N MET A 41 -2.39 1.40 -3.74
CA MET A 41 -3.79 0.97 -3.82
C MET A 41 -4.71 2.09 -4.31
N ARG A 42 -4.56 3.32 -3.80
CA ARG A 42 -5.32 4.46 -4.30
C ARG A 42 -5.07 4.72 -5.79
N GLN A 43 -3.80 4.71 -6.21
CA GLN A 43 -3.42 4.92 -7.61
C GLN A 43 -3.98 3.85 -8.55
N LEU A 44 -4.09 2.59 -8.11
CA LEU A 44 -4.67 1.51 -8.91
C LEU A 44 -6.19 1.68 -9.05
N LEU A 45 -6.87 2.04 -7.95
CA LEU A 45 -8.32 2.27 -7.95
C LEU A 45 -8.71 3.47 -8.84
N GLU A 46 -7.84 4.46 -8.95
CA GLU A 46 -8.00 5.65 -9.80
C GLU A 46 -7.43 5.47 -11.22
N TYR A 47 -6.88 4.29 -11.56
CA TYR A 47 -6.22 4.09 -12.84
C TYR A 47 -7.22 4.18 -14.02
N PRO A 48 -6.90 4.93 -15.10
CA PRO A 48 -7.90 5.25 -16.15
C PRO A 48 -8.47 4.04 -16.89
N ASP A 49 -7.67 3.00 -17.09
CA ASP A 49 -8.13 1.75 -17.70
C ASP A 49 -8.78 0.87 -16.63
N VAL A 50 -10.10 0.73 -16.70
CA VAL A 50 -10.91 -0.02 -15.72
C VAL A 50 -10.50 -1.49 -15.61
N ASN A 51 -10.10 -2.12 -16.72
CA ASN A 51 -9.68 -3.51 -16.71
C ASN A 51 -8.32 -3.66 -16.01
N ILE A 52 -7.37 -2.78 -16.33
CA ILE A 52 -6.08 -2.74 -15.63
C ILE A 52 -6.30 -2.43 -14.15
N SER A 53 -7.07 -1.40 -13.82
CA SER A 53 -7.42 -1.03 -12.44
C SER A 53 -7.98 -2.21 -11.66
N SER A 54 -9.01 -2.89 -12.20
CA SER A 54 -9.66 -4.02 -11.54
C SER A 54 -8.71 -5.20 -11.33
N VAL A 55 -8.01 -5.63 -12.38
CA VAL A 55 -7.12 -6.80 -12.32
C VAL A 55 -5.93 -6.54 -11.39
N THR A 56 -5.30 -5.37 -11.49
CA THR A 56 -4.13 -5.02 -10.68
C THR A 56 -4.49 -4.76 -9.23
N SER A 57 -5.60 -4.07 -8.94
CA SER A 57 -6.08 -3.86 -7.56
C SER A 57 -6.40 -5.19 -6.88
N LYS A 58 -7.07 -6.12 -7.60
CA LYS A 58 -7.32 -7.47 -7.08
C LYS A 58 -6.02 -8.22 -6.81
N LYS A 59 -5.04 -8.14 -7.72
CA LYS A 59 -3.77 -8.83 -7.57
C LYS A 59 -2.95 -8.27 -6.41
N LEU A 60 -2.86 -6.94 -6.29
CA LEU A 60 -2.10 -6.27 -5.24
C LEU A 60 -2.79 -6.34 -3.88
N GLY A 61 -4.12 -6.41 -3.84
CA GLY A 61 -4.85 -6.72 -2.60
C GLY A 61 -4.43 -8.06 -1.98
N LEU A 62 -4.05 -9.05 -2.79
CA LEU A 62 -3.47 -10.32 -2.30
C LEU A 62 -2.05 -10.16 -1.75
N HIS A 63 -1.32 -9.12 -2.17
CA HIS A 63 0.03 -8.82 -1.68
C HIS A 63 0.02 -8.07 -0.34
N LEU A 64 -1.12 -7.52 0.09
CA LEU A 64 -1.27 -6.84 1.39
C LEU A 64 -1.43 -7.81 2.57
N TRP A 65 -1.24 -9.12 2.36
CA TRP A 65 -1.33 -10.14 3.41
C TRP A 65 -0.39 -9.87 4.60
N TYR A 66 0.69 -9.11 4.38
CA TYR A 66 1.64 -8.73 5.42
C TYR A 66 1.27 -7.42 6.14
N ILE A 67 0.27 -6.65 5.70
CA ILE A 67 -0.15 -5.45 6.45
C ILE A 67 -1.00 -5.90 7.65
N SER A 68 -0.33 -6.24 8.75
CA SER A 68 -0.93 -6.44 10.06
C SER A 68 -0.99 -5.12 10.85
N GLU A 69 -1.65 -5.13 12.01
CA GLU A 69 -1.69 -3.97 12.92
C GLU A 69 -0.29 -3.53 13.38
N GLU A 70 0.62 -4.48 13.59
CA GLU A 70 2.00 -4.20 13.97
C GLU A 70 2.80 -3.59 12.80
N LEU A 71 2.56 -4.07 11.59
CA LEU A 71 3.30 -3.59 10.41
C LEU A 71 2.77 -2.25 9.91
N VAL A 72 1.47 -1.94 10.06
CA VAL A 72 0.95 -0.59 9.79
C VAL A 72 1.51 0.45 10.77
N ALA A 73 1.88 0.03 11.99
CA ALA A 73 2.51 0.90 12.99
C ALA A 73 3.84 1.50 12.51
N LEU A 74 4.52 0.86 11.55
CA LEU A 74 5.77 1.37 10.97
C LEU A 74 5.60 2.75 10.32
N ALA A 75 4.40 3.08 9.82
CA ALA A 75 4.10 4.40 9.28
C ALA A 75 4.14 5.53 10.33
N LEU A 76 4.13 5.21 11.64
CA LEU A 76 4.36 6.20 12.70
C LEU A 76 5.79 6.79 12.62
N PHE A 77 6.74 6.03 12.06
CA PHE A 77 8.13 6.47 11.88
C PHE A 77 8.40 7.11 10.51
N ASP A 78 7.45 7.04 9.58
CA ASP A 78 7.59 7.68 8.28
C ASP A 78 7.38 9.19 8.40
N SER A 79 8.39 9.98 8.02
CA SER A 79 8.33 11.45 8.05
C SER A 79 7.29 12.05 7.08
N ARG A 80 6.85 11.29 6.08
CA ARG A 80 5.85 11.71 5.08
C ARG A 80 4.42 11.64 5.63
N VAL A 81 4.19 10.88 6.69
CA VAL A 81 2.87 10.78 7.33
C VAL A 81 2.68 11.99 8.26
N PRO A 82 1.62 12.80 8.08
CA PRO A 82 1.37 13.97 8.92
C PRO A 82 1.17 13.60 10.39
N ALA A 83 1.60 14.48 11.31
CA ALA A 83 1.47 14.26 12.75
C ALA A 83 0.02 13.99 13.18
N GLU A 84 -0.95 14.70 12.60
CA GLU A 84 -2.36 14.46 12.92
C GLU A 84 -2.86 13.09 12.44
N THR A 85 -2.41 12.63 11.27
CA THR A 85 -2.69 11.26 10.82
C THR A 85 -2.11 10.23 11.78
N LYS A 86 -0.89 10.46 12.30
CA LYS A 86 -0.27 9.56 13.30
C LYS A 86 -1.07 9.50 14.60
N LYS A 87 -1.60 10.63 15.08
CA LYS A 87 -2.49 10.65 16.26
C LYS A 87 -3.76 9.85 16.03
N LEU A 88 -4.37 9.97 14.85
CA LEU A 88 -5.56 9.19 14.49
C LEU A 88 -5.26 7.69 14.39
N MET A 89 -4.10 7.32 13.83
CA MET A 89 -3.65 5.93 13.80
C MET A 89 -3.51 5.37 15.21
N LEU A 90 -2.83 6.09 16.12
CA LEU A 90 -2.66 5.67 17.52
C LEU A 90 -4.02 5.47 18.21
N ALA A 91 -4.94 6.43 18.09
CA ALA A 91 -6.27 6.31 18.67
C ALA A 91 -7.04 5.11 18.10
N ALA A 92 -6.92 4.82 16.80
CA ALA A 92 -7.56 3.65 16.20
C ALA A 92 -6.96 2.34 16.73
N MET A 93 -5.64 2.27 16.92
CA MET A 93 -4.95 1.10 17.46
C MET A 93 -5.30 0.86 18.93
N GLU A 94 -5.41 1.90 19.75
CA GLU A 94 -5.86 1.81 21.14
C GLU A 94 -7.28 1.26 21.26
N ASN A 95 -8.19 1.68 20.37
CA ASN A 95 -9.57 1.17 20.34
C ASN A 95 -9.67 -0.27 19.82
N ALA A 96 -8.73 -0.71 18.99
CA ALA A 96 -8.68 -2.07 18.45
C ALA A 96 -7.99 -3.07 19.40
N ALA A 97 -7.19 -2.57 20.35
CA ALA A 97 -6.47 -3.41 21.29
C ALA A 97 -7.46 -4.20 22.18
N PRO A 98 -7.33 -5.53 22.27
CA PRO A 98 -8.06 -6.28 23.29
C PRO A 98 -7.66 -5.77 24.68
N GLU A 99 -8.61 -5.74 25.62
CA GLU A 99 -8.31 -5.37 27.02
C GLU A 99 -7.16 -6.24 27.54
N HIS A 100 -5.96 -5.69 27.58
CA HIS A 100 -4.85 -6.32 28.28
C HIS A 100 -5.11 -6.13 29.77
N PRO A 101 -5.13 -7.20 30.59
CA PRO A 101 -5.25 -7.05 32.03
C PRO A 101 -4.11 -6.15 32.51
N THR A 102 -4.47 -5.01 33.07
CA THR A 102 -3.53 -4.06 33.65
C THR A 102 -2.69 -4.80 34.69
N LEU A 103 -1.39 -4.92 34.44
CA LEU A 103 -0.43 -5.31 35.46
C LEU A 103 -0.35 -4.17 36.48
N THR A 104 -1.25 -4.16 37.44
CA THR A 104 -1.16 -3.32 38.64
C THR A 104 -0.01 -3.88 39.48
N GLY A 105 1.13 -3.18 39.47
CA GLY A 105 2.20 -3.33 40.45
C GLY A 105 1.98 -2.42 41.66
#